data_AF-A0A523WRG6-F1
#
_entry.id   AF-A0A523WRG6-F1
#
_cell.length_a   1.000
_cell.length_b   1.000
_cell.length_c   1.000
_cell.angle_alpha   90.00
_cell.angle_beta   90.00
_cell.angle_gamma   90.00
#
_symmetry.space_group_name_H-M   'P 1'
#
loop_
_entity.id
_entity.type
_entity.pdbx_description
1 polymer ?
#
loop_
_entity_poly.entity_id
_entity_poly.type
_entity_poly.pdbx_seq_one_letter_code
_entity_poly.pdbx_strand_id
1 'polypeptide(L)'
;QEILSYRGDLRDWQGKLHPSTVRYRLKQDDQDTLFELKQMVEGERDCPGLDFNSAWGVYLQLLEAHCEGRSFGIRFDFSRKTRGDLRHHISIRAPRDEVFETISTTEGIKKTFARTCRLFEARPGGSIDMAWEYETRPTRVFECDPPFTLSYNWFKRGEKGIEEGKIIWKLKREGKATIIDLAETGFSREIDLRDDDLGWAAVLSDIKRYCETGRTAMWYEIKVE
;
A
#
# COMPACT_ATOMS: atom_id res chain seq x y z
N GLN A 1 4.62 -5.96 32.12
CA GLN A 1 4.26 -5.92 30.68
C GLN A 1 5.54 -6.16 29.90
N GLU A 2 5.64 -7.31 29.25
CA GLU A 2 6.87 -7.76 28.62
C GLU A 2 7.14 -6.90 27.39
N ILE A 3 8.32 -6.25 27.37
CA ILE A 3 8.83 -5.57 26.19
C ILE A 3 9.72 -6.59 25.52
N LEU A 4 9.27 -7.11 24.38
CA LEU A 4 10.14 -7.91 23.54
C LEU A 4 10.95 -6.96 22.67
N SER A 5 12.27 -7.11 22.75
CA SER A 5 13.24 -6.31 22.01
C SER A 5 14.02 -7.25 21.11
N TYR A 6 13.98 -6.99 19.81
CA TYR A 6 14.79 -7.69 18.82
C TYR A 6 15.82 -6.72 18.26
N ARG A 7 17.08 -7.16 18.21
CA ARG A 7 18.16 -6.44 17.53
C ARG A 7 18.61 -7.27 16.34
N GLY A 8 18.73 -6.64 15.19
CA GLY A 8 19.21 -7.26 13.96
C GLY A 8 19.56 -6.21 12.93
N ASP A 9 20.24 -6.62 11.87
CA ASP A 9 20.64 -5.72 10.80
C ASP A 9 19.56 -5.69 9.71
N LEU A 10 19.16 -4.49 9.32
CA LEU A 10 18.35 -4.27 8.12
C LEU A 10 19.27 -4.14 6.93
N ARG A 11 18.89 -4.75 5.82
CA ARG A 11 19.58 -4.55 4.55
C ARG A 11 18.80 -3.54 3.72
N ASP A 12 19.44 -2.45 3.33
CA ASP A 12 18.83 -1.50 2.39
C ASP A 12 18.87 -2.03 0.95
N TRP A 13 18.26 -1.25 0.06
CA TRP A 13 18.20 -1.50 -1.37
C TRP A 13 19.56 -1.52 -2.10
N GLN A 14 20.62 -1.04 -1.47
CA GLN A 14 22.00 -1.06 -1.97
C GLN A 14 22.79 -2.23 -1.38
N GLY A 15 22.18 -3.00 -0.49
CA GLY A 15 22.80 -4.13 0.19
C GLY A 15 23.58 -3.77 1.44
N LYS A 16 23.61 -2.49 1.85
CA LYS A 16 24.26 -2.02 3.08
C LYS A 16 23.42 -2.45 4.28
N LEU A 17 24.12 -2.87 5.33
CA LEU A 17 23.52 -3.28 6.59
C LEU A 17 23.43 -2.10 7.54
N HIS A 18 22.26 -1.92 8.15
CA HIS A 18 21.94 -0.88 9.11
C HIS A 18 21.48 -1.55 10.40
N PRO A 19 22.22 -1.42 11.51
CA PRO A 19 21.80 -1.99 12.77
C PRO A 19 20.45 -1.40 13.18
N SER A 20 19.51 -2.27 13.55
CA SER A 20 18.16 -1.87 13.92
C SER A 20 17.74 -2.57 15.20
N THR A 21 16.95 -1.85 15.99
CA THR A 21 16.27 -2.39 17.17
C THR A 21 14.78 -2.19 16.99
N VAL A 22 14.02 -3.28 17.04
CA VAL A 22 12.56 -3.26 17.10
C VAL A 22 12.15 -3.59 18.52
N ARG A 23 11.32 -2.74 19.11
CA ARG A 23 10.66 -2.99 20.40
C ARG A 23 9.17 -3.01 20.18
N TYR A 24 8.50 -3.97 20.76
CA TYR A 24 7.04 -3.96 20.79
C TYR A 24 6.49 -4.32 22.16
N ARG A 25 5.24 -3.92 22.37
CA ARG A 25 4.47 -4.16 23.59
C ARG A 25 3.04 -4.50 23.22
N LEU A 26 2.49 -5.47 23.95
CA LEU A 26 1.07 -5.81 23.91
C LEU A 26 0.39 -5.25 25.16
N LYS A 27 -0.75 -4.58 24.97
CA LYS A 27 -1.65 -4.20 26.05
C LYS A 27 -3.02 -4.80 25.78
N GLN A 28 -3.60 -5.46 26.78
CA GLN A 28 -5.01 -5.84 26.72
C GLN A 28 -5.85 -4.55 26.81
N ASP A 29 -6.83 -4.41 25.92
CA ASP A 29 -7.79 -3.30 25.91
C ASP A 29 -9.20 -3.89 25.74
N ASP A 30 -9.90 -4.15 26.84
CA ASP A 30 -11.16 -4.90 26.89
C ASP A 30 -11.12 -6.24 26.11
N GLN A 31 -11.78 -6.31 24.96
CA GLN A 31 -11.83 -7.48 24.08
C GLN A 31 -10.72 -7.48 23.02
N ASP A 32 -9.95 -6.39 22.93
CA ASP A 32 -8.93 -6.14 21.93
C ASP A 32 -7.52 -6.21 22.52
N THR A 33 -6.53 -6.22 21.63
CA THR A 33 -5.10 -6.13 21.99
C THR A 33 -4.48 -4.96 21.25
N LEU A 34 -3.98 -3.98 22.00
CA LEU A 34 -3.17 -2.91 21.46
C LEU A 34 -1.73 -3.40 21.24
N PHE A 35 -1.28 -3.32 19.99
CA PHE A 35 0.10 -3.60 19.58
C PHE A 35 0.85 -2.29 19.37
N GLU A 36 1.78 -1.95 20.26
CA GLU A 36 2.66 -0.79 20.12
C GLU A 36 4.02 -1.24 19.59
N LEU A 37 4.51 -0.63 18.50
CA LEU A 37 5.81 -0.92 17.91
C LEU A 37 6.66 0.34 17.78
N LYS A 38 7.94 0.22 18.12
CA LYS A 38 8.96 1.24 17.88
C LYS A 38 10.16 0.58 17.20
N GLN A 39 10.51 1.07 16.01
CA GLN A 39 11.74 0.71 15.33
C GLN A 39 12.74 1.87 15.42
N MET A 40 13.98 1.54 15.77
CA MET A 40 15.10 2.46 15.79
C MET A 40 16.18 1.92 14.87
N VAL A 41 16.65 2.73 13.93
CA VAL A 41 17.75 2.37 13.02
C VAL A 41 18.95 3.22 13.39
N GLU A 42 20.10 2.59 13.64
CA GLU A 42 21.35 3.27 13.93
C GLU A 42 21.97 3.76 12.60
N GLY A 43 22.32 5.05 12.51
CA GLY A 43 23.00 5.61 11.34
C GLY A 43 22.32 6.86 10.78
N GLU A 44 22.50 7.10 9.48
CA GLU A 44 21.86 8.22 8.78
C GLU A 44 20.34 8.09 8.84
N ARG A 45 19.66 9.22 9.14
CA ARG A 45 18.20 9.30 9.30
C ARG A 45 17.42 8.75 8.11
N ASP A 46 17.99 8.87 6.92
CA ASP A 46 17.41 8.37 5.68
C ASP A 46 18.15 7.09 5.28
N CYS A 47 17.63 5.92 5.68
CA CYS A 47 17.99 4.68 5.02
C CYS A 47 17.27 4.67 3.66
N PRO A 48 17.97 4.97 2.55
CA PRO A 48 17.29 5.15 1.27
C PRO A 48 16.71 3.80 0.84
N GLY A 49 15.40 3.76 0.60
CA GLY A 49 14.76 2.55 0.11
C GLY A 49 14.21 1.59 1.16
N LEU A 50 13.89 2.07 2.37
CA LEU A 50 13.05 1.32 3.29
C LEU A 50 11.87 2.20 3.67
N ASP A 51 10.76 2.09 2.92
CA ASP A 51 9.49 2.63 3.38
C ASP A 51 8.96 1.76 4.53
N PHE A 52 9.39 2.09 5.74
CA PHE A 52 8.97 1.40 6.96
C PHE A 52 7.47 1.47 7.18
N ASN A 53 6.79 2.51 6.67
CA ASN A 53 5.33 2.56 6.73
C ASN A 53 4.78 1.36 5.96
N SER A 54 4.97 1.32 4.65
CA SER A 54 4.41 0.23 3.83
C SER A 54 4.88 -1.15 4.29
N ALA A 55 6.13 -1.30 4.74
CA ALA A 55 6.63 -2.56 5.30
C ALA A 55 5.86 -3.00 6.55
N TRP A 56 5.77 -2.15 7.58
CA TRP A 56 5.04 -2.48 8.80
C TRP A 56 3.54 -2.61 8.55
N GLY A 57 2.97 -1.82 7.65
CA GLY A 57 1.57 -1.96 7.23
C GLY A 57 1.27 -3.38 6.75
N VAL A 58 2.10 -3.92 5.86
CA VAL A 58 1.96 -5.31 5.36
C VAL A 58 2.14 -6.32 6.50
N TYR A 59 3.18 -6.18 7.33
CA TYR A 59 3.46 -7.16 8.39
C TYR A 59 2.41 -7.17 9.49
N LEU A 60 1.91 -6.01 9.91
CA LEU A 60 0.86 -5.92 10.92
C LEU A 60 -0.46 -6.50 10.39
N GLN A 61 -0.77 -6.30 9.10
CA GLN A 61 -1.93 -6.94 8.45
C GLN A 61 -1.79 -8.47 8.43
N LEU A 62 -0.59 -8.99 8.12
CA LEU A 62 -0.33 -10.42 8.16
C LEU A 62 -0.43 -11.00 9.58
N LEU A 63 0.04 -10.25 10.58
CA LEU A 63 -0.07 -10.63 11.99
C LEU A 63 -1.54 -10.67 12.45
N GLU A 64 -2.32 -9.61 12.18
CA GLU A 64 -3.75 -9.56 12.49
C GLU A 64 -4.49 -10.75 11.83
N ALA A 65 -4.27 -10.97 10.53
CA ALA A 65 -4.88 -12.07 9.80
C ALA A 65 -4.52 -13.43 10.41
N HIS A 66 -3.26 -13.65 10.78
CA HIS A 66 -2.80 -14.88 11.42
C HIS A 66 -3.48 -15.10 12.78
N CYS A 67 -3.52 -14.08 13.63
CA CYS A 67 -4.16 -14.14 14.95
C CYS A 67 -5.65 -14.47 14.86
N GLU A 68 -6.31 -14.05 13.78
CA GLU A 68 -7.73 -14.34 13.53
C GLU A 68 -7.98 -15.67 12.78
N GLY A 69 -6.94 -16.48 12.56
CA GLY A 69 -7.06 -17.73 11.81
C GLY A 69 -7.41 -17.52 10.33
N ARG A 70 -7.19 -16.32 9.80
CA ARG A 70 -7.46 -15.97 8.41
C ARG A 70 -6.20 -16.19 7.56
N SER A 71 -6.39 -16.62 6.31
CA SER A 71 -5.29 -16.95 5.38
C SER A 71 -5.03 -15.87 4.32
N PHE A 72 -5.53 -14.64 4.50
CA PHE A 72 -5.31 -13.57 3.53
C PHE A 72 -4.09 -12.70 3.88
N GLY A 73 -3.48 -12.18 2.82
CA GLY A 73 -2.43 -11.18 2.89
C GLY A 73 -1.50 -11.31 1.69
N ILE A 74 -1.06 -10.18 1.15
CA ILE A 74 -0.04 -10.18 0.11
C ILE A 74 1.29 -10.46 0.81
N ARG A 75 1.91 -11.59 0.48
CA ARG A 75 3.30 -11.85 0.90
C ARG A 75 4.22 -11.11 -0.06
N PHE A 76 4.91 -10.12 0.47
CA PHE A 76 5.85 -9.33 -0.31
C PHE A 76 7.20 -10.05 -0.42
N ASP A 77 7.74 -10.11 -1.63
CA ASP A 77 9.05 -10.71 -1.93
C ASP A 77 10.10 -9.61 -2.08
N PHE A 78 10.79 -9.28 -0.97
CA PHE A 78 11.83 -8.25 -0.92
C PHE A 78 13.08 -8.59 -1.75
N SER A 79 13.18 -9.79 -2.34
CA SER A 79 14.31 -10.14 -3.21
C SER A 79 14.17 -9.59 -4.62
N ARG A 80 12.98 -9.12 -5.00
CA ARG A 80 12.70 -8.62 -6.35
C ARG A 80 13.21 -7.20 -6.56
N LYS A 81 13.85 -7.00 -7.70
CA LYS A 81 14.15 -5.66 -8.21
C LYS A 81 13.04 -5.30 -9.19
N THR A 82 12.24 -4.30 -8.85
CA THR A 82 11.14 -3.84 -9.70
C THR A 82 11.58 -2.59 -10.43
N ARG A 83 11.81 -2.71 -11.74
CA ARG A 83 12.19 -1.61 -12.62
C ARG A 83 11.34 -1.60 -13.88
N GLY A 84 10.97 -0.41 -14.34
CA GLY A 84 10.13 -0.24 -15.53
C GLY A 84 8.65 -0.30 -15.19
N ASP A 85 7.99 -1.41 -15.51
CA ASP A 85 6.57 -1.63 -15.23
C ASP A 85 6.39 -2.52 -13.99
N LEU A 86 5.40 -2.18 -13.16
CA LEU A 86 5.00 -2.97 -12.00
C LEU A 86 3.61 -3.55 -12.23
N ARG A 87 3.39 -4.79 -11.77
CA ARG A 87 2.09 -5.47 -11.83
C ARG A 87 1.81 -6.28 -10.57
N HIS A 88 0.60 -6.13 -10.04
CA HIS A 88 0.04 -6.97 -8.99
C HIS A 88 -1.20 -7.70 -9.48
N HIS A 89 -1.37 -8.92 -8.97
CA HIS A 89 -2.54 -9.74 -9.26
C HIS A 89 -3.08 -10.33 -7.96
N ILE A 90 -4.31 -9.97 -7.57
CA ILE A 90 -4.93 -10.49 -6.35
C ILE A 90 -6.38 -10.89 -6.56
N SER A 91 -6.83 -11.83 -5.74
CA SER A 91 -8.24 -12.23 -5.65
C SER A 91 -8.86 -11.66 -4.37
N ILE A 92 -10.05 -11.08 -4.46
CA ILE A 92 -10.84 -10.52 -3.34
C ILE A 92 -12.21 -11.21 -3.33
N ARG A 93 -12.60 -11.80 -2.20
CA ARG A 93 -13.90 -12.46 -2.01
C ARG A 93 -15.02 -11.44 -1.75
N ALA A 94 -15.27 -10.58 -2.74
CA ALA A 94 -16.34 -9.61 -2.74
C ALA A 94 -16.88 -9.41 -4.16
N PRO A 95 -18.15 -8.96 -4.31
CA PRO A 95 -18.71 -8.53 -5.59
C PRO A 95 -17.84 -7.47 -6.27
N ARG A 96 -17.77 -7.54 -7.60
CA ARG A 96 -16.92 -6.63 -8.37
C ARG A 96 -17.32 -5.17 -8.23
N ASP A 97 -18.62 -4.90 -8.12
CA ASP A 97 -19.13 -3.54 -8.00
C ASP A 97 -18.67 -2.90 -6.68
N GLU A 98 -18.65 -3.66 -5.59
CA GLU A 98 -18.13 -3.20 -4.28
C GLU A 98 -16.62 -2.92 -4.33
N VAL A 99 -15.86 -3.81 -4.99
CA VAL A 99 -14.41 -3.61 -5.18
C VAL A 99 -14.15 -2.37 -6.04
N PHE A 100 -14.92 -2.18 -7.12
CA PHE A 100 -14.79 -1.02 -7.99
C PHE A 100 -15.14 0.28 -7.25
N GLU A 101 -16.24 0.30 -6.50
CA GLU A 101 -16.65 1.45 -5.68
C GLU A 101 -15.55 1.83 -4.67
N THR A 102 -14.89 0.83 -4.08
CA THR A 102 -13.80 1.02 -3.12
C THR A 102 -12.62 1.79 -3.71
N ILE A 103 -12.29 1.57 -4.98
CA ILE A 103 -11.13 2.20 -5.65
C ILE A 103 -11.49 3.45 -6.46
N SER A 104 -12.78 3.72 -6.69
CA SER A 104 -13.25 4.76 -7.60
C SER A 104 -14.05 5.87 -6.92
N THR A 105 -14.29 5.77 -5.61
CA THR A 105 -15.02 6.79 -4.85
C THR A 105 -14.14 7.38 -3.77
N THR A 106 -14.34 8.67 -3.46
CA THR A 106 -13.66 9.33 -2.36
C THR A 106 -13.85 8.59 -1.03
N GLU A 107 -15.06 8.11 -0.74
CA GLU A 107 -15.35 7.41 0.51
C GLU A 107 -14.74 6.00 0.57
N GLY A 108 -14.74 5.27 -0.55
CA GLY A 108 -14.04 3.98 -0.64
C GLY A 108 -12.54 4.13 -0.40
N ILE A 109 -11.94 5.13 -1.05
CA ILE A 109 -10.50 5.43 -0.94
C ILE A 109 -10.13 5.87 0.49
N LYS A 110 -10.94 6.73 1.12
CA LYS A 110 -10.73 7.15 2.52
C LYS A 110 -10.73 6.00 3.50
N LYS A 111 -11.58 5.00 3.28
CA LYS A 111 -11.71 3.83 4.15
C LYS A 111 -10.58 2.83 3.98
N THR A 112 -9.80 2.92 2.90
CA THR A 112 -8.83 1.90 2.51
C THR A 112 -7.41 2.40 2.42
N PHE A 113 -7.07 3.36 1.56
CA PHE A 113 -5.64 3.64 1.33
C PHE A 113 -5.26 5.12 1.30
N ALA A 114 -6.22 6.03 1.33
CA ALA A 114 -5.91 7.45 1.50
C ALA A 114 -6.96 8.13 2.39
N ARG A 115 -6.81 7.99 3.71
CA ARG A 115 -7.69 8.60 4.73
C ARG A 115 -7.95 10.08 4.52
N THR A 116 -6.96 10.79 3.98
CA THR A 116 -7.00 12.24 3.72
C THR A 116 -7.56 12.59 2.35
N CYS A 117 -7.95 11.62 1.52
CA CYS A 117 -8.49 11.88 0.19
C CYS A 117 -9.65 12.88 0.25
N ARG A 118 -9.56 13.94 -0.54
CA ARG A 118 -10.54 15.03 -0.58
C ARG A 118 -11.49 14.88 -1.76
N LEU A 119 -10.98 14.40 -2.89
CA LEU A 119 -11.74 14.31 -4.13
C LEU A 119 -11.23 13.15 -5.00
N PHE A 120 -12.18 12.40 -5.57
CA PHE A 120 -11.91 11.45 -6.63
C PHE A 120 -13.10 11.40 -7.58
N GLU A 121 -12.94 11.97 -8.77
CA GLU A 121 -13.98 12.00 -9.79
C GLU A 121 -13.76 10.89 -10.82
N ALA A 122 -14.36 9.72 -10.60
CA ALA A 122 -14.22 8.55 -11.48
C ALA A 122 -14.95 8.70 -12.83
N ARG A 123 -14.44 9.58 -13.69
CA ARG A 123 -14.84 9.77 -15.09
C ARG A 123 -13.64 10.25 -15.90
N PRO A 124 -13.53 9.97 -17.20
CA PRO A 124 -12.45 10.50 -18.02
C PRO A 124 -12.30 12.03 -17.88
N GLY A 125 -11.08 12.49 -17.58
CA GLY A 125 -10.77 13.90 -17.31
C GLY A 125 -11.14 14.39 -15.91
N GLY A 126 -11.72 13.54 -15.06
CA GLY A 126 -12.07 13.87 -13.68
C GLY A 126 -10.84 14.12 -12.81
N SER A 127 -11.03 14.95 -11.79
CA SER A 127 -9.95 15.41 -10.90
C SER A 127 -9.72 14.45 -9.74
N ILE A 128 -8.47 14.38 -9.29
CA ILE A 128 -8.05 13.58 -8.13
C ILE A 128 -7.31 14.49 -7.15
N ASP A 129 -7.72 14.45 -5.89
CA ASP A 129 -6.99 15.03 -4.75
C ASP A 129 -6.98 14.02 -3.60
N MET A 130 -5.88 13.28 -3.49
CA MET A 130 -5.63 12.35 -2.37
C MET A 130 -5.11 13.05 -1.11
N ALA A 131 -4.86 14.37 -1.17
CA ALA A 131 -4.23 15.16 -0.11
C ALA A 131 -2.94 14.54 0.45
N TRP A 132 -2.16 13.89 -0.41
CA TRP A 132 -0.81 13.49 -0.08
C TRP A 132 0.14 14.68 -0.23
N GLU A 133 1.04 14.83 0.74
CA GLU A 133 1.96 15.97 0.87
C GLU A 133 3.24 15.79 0.03
N TYR A 134 3.12 15.13 -1.13
CA TYR A 134 4.24 14.87 -2.03
C TYR A 134 4.04 15.56 -3.37
N GLU A 135 5.16 15.93 -4.01
CA GLU A 135 5.18 16.43 -5.40
C GLU A 135 4.69 15.37 -6.40
N THR A 136 4.60 14.12 -5.97
CA THR A 136 4.24 12.92 -6.74
C THR A 136 2.89 12.40 -6.30
N ARG A 137 1.81 12.83 -6.97
CA ARG A 137 0.44 12.40 -6.64
C ARG A 137 -0.46 12.39 -7.88
N PRO A 138 -1.44 11.48 -7.98
CA PRO A 138 -2.38 11.47 -9.10
C PRO A 138 -3.20 12.76 -9.10
N THR A 139 -3.51 13.25 -10.29
CA THR A 139 -4.30 14.49 -10.47
C THR A 139 -5.49 14.32 -11.42
N ARG A 140 -5.47 13.32 -12.30
CA ARG A 140 -6.46 13.15 -13.35
C ARG A 140 -6.75 11.69 -13.69
N VAL A 141 -8.03 11.37 -13.86
CA VAL A 141 -8.52 10.11 -14.43
C VAL A 141 -8.39 10.12 -15.95
N PHE A 142 -7.79 9.07 -16.50
CA PHE A 142 -7.68 8.84 -17.95
C PHE A 142 -8.85 8.03 -18.48
N GLU A 143 -9.19 6.92 -17.82
CA GLU A 143 -10.24 5.99 -18.23
C GLU A 143 -11.08 5.58 -17.03
N CYS A 144 -12.38 5.45 -17.23
CA CYS A 144 -13.29 4.87 -16.24
C CYS A 144 -14.43 4.16 -16.98
N ASP A 145 -14.50 2.84 -16.83
CA ASP A 145 -15.55 1.98 -17.36
C ASP A 145 -16.04 1.08 -16.22
N PRO A 146 -17.00 1.55 -15.38
CA PRO A 146 -17.49 0.79 -14.25
C PRO A 146 -18.21 -0.49 -14.68
N PRO A 147 -18.03 -1.63 -13.98
CA PRO A 147 -17.10 -1.89 -12.86
C PRO A 147 -15.79 -2.58 -13.34
N PHE A 148 -15.37 -2.35 -14.58
CA PHE A 148 -14.33 -3.13 -15.27
C PHE A 148 -12.94 -2.49 -15.19
N THR A 149 -12.83 -1.20 -15.48
CA THR A 149 -11.54 -0.53 -15.66
C THR A 149 -11.53 0.86 -15.06
N LEU A 150 -10.42 1.22 -14.42
CA LEU A 150 -10.11 2.58 -13.96
C LEU A 150 -8.63 2.85 -14.25
N SER A 151 -8.31 4.00 -14.82
CA SER A 151 -6.92 4.44 -14.92
C SER A 151 -6.76 5.93 -14.68
N TYR A 152 -5.62 6.30 -14.10
CA TYR A 152 -5.26 7.69 -13.79
C TYR A 152 -3.74 7.87 -13.85
N ASN A 153 -3.32 9.12 -13.95
CA ASN A 153 -1.89 9.44 -14.00
C ASN A 153 -1.17 9.16 -12.68
N TRP A 154 0.13 8.90 -12.75
CA TRP A 154 0.98 8.77 -11.59
C TRP A 154 2.27 9.54 -11.84
N PHE A 155 2.59 10.48 -10.97
CA PHE A 155 3.87 11.19 -11.07
C PHE A 155 4.87 10.53 -10.15
N LYS A 156 6.09 10.36 -10.63
CA LYS A 156 7.19 9.81 -9.85
C LYS A 156 8.46 10.62 -10.01
N ARG A 157 9.13 10.91 -8.91
CA ARG A 157 10.45 11.53 -8.92
C ARG A 157 11.49 10.45 -9.20
N GLY A 158 12.19 10.57 -10.31
CA GLY A 158 13.43 9.85 -10.56
C GLY A 158 14.64 10.77 -10.48
N GLU A 159 15.83 10.22 -10.71
CA GLU A 159 17.10 10.95 -10.64
C GLU A 159 17.15 12.18 -11.57
N LYS A 160 16.49 12.11 -12.73
CA LYS A 160 16.47 13.19 -13.74
C LYS A 160 15.15 13.96 -13.74
N GLY A 161 14.48 14.09 -12.61
CA GLY A 161 13.24 14.86 -12.46
C GLY A 161 11.97 14.02 -12.38
N ILE A 162 10.82 14.67 -12.51
CA ILE A 162 9.49 14.05 -12.41
C ILE A 162 9.12 13.39 -13.74
N GLU A 163 8.65 12.16 -13.68
CA GLU A 163 8.11 11.39 -14.79
C GLU A 163 6.62 11.14 -14.56
N GLU A 164 5.85 11.15 -15.64
CA GLU A 164 4.43 10.76 -15.62
C GLU A 164 4.30 9.34 -16.16
N GLY A 165 3.68 8.48 -15.37
CA GLY A 165 3.17 7.18 -15.75
C GLY A 165 1.66 7.11 -15.52
N LYS A 166 1.14 5.89 -15.40
CA LYS A 166 -0.27 5.62 -15.17
C LYS A 166 -0.46 4.42 -14.25
N ILE A 167 -1.47 4.51 -13.42
CA ILE A 167 -2.05 3.38 -12.70
C ILE A 167 -3.24 2.85 -13.49
N ILE A 168 -3.30 1.55 -13.69
CA ILE A 168 -4.40 0.86 -14.37
C ILE A 168 -4.94 -0.23 -13.45
N TRP A 169 -6.21 -0.14 -13.13
CA TRP A 169 -6.99 -1.16 -12.44
C TRP A 169 -7.85 -1.90 -13.45
N LYS A 170 -7.73 -3.23 -13.53
CA LYS A 170 -8.65 -4.09 -14.29
C LYS A 170 -9.29 -5.11 -13.37
N LEU A 171 -10.61 -5.17 -13.39
CA LEU A 171 -11.41 -6.01 -12.51
C LEU A 171 -12.14 -7.09 -13.31
N LYS A 172 -11.86 -8.35 -12.99
CA LYS A 172 -12.53 -9.51 -13.58
C LYS A 172 -13.25 -10.31 -12.50
N ARG A 173 -14.47 -10.76 -12.77
CA ARG A 173 -15.16 -11.70 -11.90
C ARG A 173 -14.60 -13.11 -12.07
N GLU A 174 -14.34 -13.80 -10.97
CA GLU A 174 -14.00 -15.22 -10.92
C GLU A 174 -14.81 -15.91 -9.82
N GLY A 175 -15.91 -16.56 -10.22
CA GLY A 175 -16.86 -17.16 -9.29
C GLY A 175 -17.50 -16.13 -8.35
N LYS A 176 -17.23 -16.28 -7.04
CA LYS A 176 -17.66 -15.36 -5.97
C LYS A 176 -16.61 -14.29 -5.63
N ALA A 177 -15.47 -14.30 -6.31
CA ALA A 177 -14.39 -13.36 -6.10
C ALA A 177 -14.24 -12.40 -7.28
N THR A 178 -13.52 -11.31 -7.02
CA THR A 178 -13.06 -10.33 -7.99
C THR A 178 -11.55 -10.40 -8.04
N ILE A 179 -11.03 -10.54 -9.25
CA ILE A 179 -9.62 -10.48 -9.56
C ILE A 179 -9.26 -9.05 -9.93
N ILE A 180 -8.27 -8.48 -9.25
CA ILE A 180 -7.65 -7.21 -9.60
C ILE A 180 -6.33 -7.51 -10.32
N ASP A 181 -6.18 -6.95 -11.51
CA ASP A 181 -4.90 -6.75 -12.20
C ASP A 181 -4.57 -5.25 -12.12
N LEU A 182 -3.62 -4.92 -11.26
CA LEU A 182 -3.12 -3.57 -11.04
C LEU A 182 -1.80 -3.43 -11.78
N ALA A 183 -1.66 -2.39 -12.59
CA ALA A 183 -0.40 -2.05 -13.25
C ALA A 183 -0.01 -0.60 -13.03
N GLU A 184 1.27 -0.37 -12.74
CA GLU A 184 1.92 0.94 -12.82
C GLU A 184 2.92 0.90 -13.97
N THR A 185 2.71 1.76 -14.97
CA THR A 185 3.39 1.67 -16.27
C THR A 185 3.43 3.03 -16.98
N GLY A 186 4.06 3.11 -18.14
CA GLY A 186 3.96 4.25 -19.06
C GLY A 186 4.99 5.35 -18.82
N PHE A 187 5.97 5.11 -17.96
CA PHE A 187 7.10 5.99 -17.78
C PHE A 187 7.97 6.03 -19.05
N SER A 188 8.51 7.20 -19.38
CA SER A 188 9.34 7.38 -20.59
C SER A 188 10.74 6.75 -20.45
N ARG A 189 11.11 6.38 -19.22
CA ARG A 189 12.41 5.82 -18.85
C ARG A 189 12.25 4.73 -17.80
N GLU A 190 13.29 3.95 -17.61
CA GLU A 190 13.36 2.98 -16.52
C GLU A 190 13.40 3.72 -15.18
N ILE A 191 12.41 3.44 -14.32
CA ILE A 191 12.32 3.99 -12.97
C ILE A 191 12.38 2.82 -11.97
N ASP A 192 13.05 3.06 -10.85
CA ASP A 192 13.04 2.16 -9.70
C ASP A 192 11.68 2.20 -9.01
N LEU A 193 10.93 1.09 -9.05
CA LEU A 193 9.57 0.98 -8.51
C LEU A 193 9.50 0.16 -7.21
N ARG A 194 10.61 -0.05 -6.50
CA ARG A 194 10.61 -0.91 -5.29
C ARG A 194 9.70 -0.38 -4.17
N ASP A 195 9.70 0.93 -3.94
CA ASP A 195 8.84 1.53 -2.92
C ASP A 195 7.36 1.47 -3.32
N ASP A 196 7.05 1.69 -4.59
CA ASP A 196 5.68 1.60 -5.13
C ASP A 196 5.18 0.15 -5.11
N ASP A 197 6.02 -0.84 -5.41
CA ASP A 197 5.68 -2.28 -5.29
C ASP A 197 5.19 -2.59 -3.87
N LEU A 198 5.94 -2.13 -2.85
CA LEU A 198 5.57 -2.32 -1.46
C LEU A 198 4.32 -1.52 -1.07
N GLY A 199 4.21 -0.26 -1.54
CA GLY A 199 3.06 0.60 -1.32
C GLY A 199 1.78 0.00 -1.90
N TRP A 200 1.81 -0.46 -3.16
CA TRP A 200 0.68 -1.12 -3.80
C TRP A 200 0.32 -2.44 -3.15
N ALA A 201 1.30 -3.21 -2.66
CA ALA A 201 1.02 -4.39 -1.84
C ALA A 201 0.26 -4.05 -0.55
N ALA A 202 0.62 -2.93 0.11
CA ALA A 202 -0.12 -2.45 1.28
C ALA A 202 -1.55 -2.02 0.90
N VAL A 203 -1.70 -1.17 -0.13
CA VAL A 203 -3.00 -0.70 -0.63
C VAL A 203 -3.94 -1.85 -0.98
N LEU A 204 -3.45 -2.83 -1.74
CA LEU A 204 -4.24 -3.98 -2.16
C LEU A 204 -4.64 -4.87 -0.97
N SER A 205 -3.80 -4.95 0.06
CA SER A 205 -4.11 -5.68 1.30
C SER A 205 -5.22 -4.98 2.08
N ASP A 206 -5.20 -3.65 2.16
CA ASP A 206 -6.25 -2.85 2.81
C ASP A 206 -7.59 -2.90 2.06
N ILE A 207 -7.57 -2.83 0.72
CA ILE A 207 -8.77 -2.99 -0.11
C ILE A 207 -9.38 -4.38 0.12
N LYS A 208 -8.56 -5.43 0.10
CA LYS A 208 -9.02 -6.81 0.34
C LYS A 208 -9.62 -6.96 1.73
N ARG A 209 -8.97 -6.41 2.75
CA ARG A 209 -9.46 -6.42 4.13
C ARG A 209 -10.82 -5.74 4.25
N TYR A 210 -10.96 -4.54 3.69
CA TYR A 210 -12.21 -3.80 3.70
C TYR A 210 -13.34 -4.55 2.97
N CYS A 211 -13.09 -5.03 1.75
CA CYS A 211 -14.12 -5.70 0.97
C CYS A 211 -14.54 -7.06 1.55
N GLU A 212 -13.63 -7.82 2.18
CA GLU A 212 -13.96 -9.14 2.73
C GLU A 212 -14.52 -9.11 4.15
N THR A 213 -14.33 -8.01 4.90
CA THR A 213 -14.69 -7.97 6.33
C THR A 213 -15.44 -6.72 6.77
N GLY A 214 -15.53 -5.69 5.93
CA GLY A 214 -16.09 -4.39 6.27
C GLY A 214 -15.19 -3.52 7.16
N ARG A 215 -14.00 -4.00 7.57
CA ARG A 215 -13.07 -3.25 8.41
C ARG A 215 -12.23 -2.28 7.58
N THR A 216 -12.24 -1.00 7.94
CA THR A 216 -11.37 0.02 7.33
C THR A 216 -9.90 -0.27 7.61
N ALA A 217 -8.99 0.21 6.77
CA ALA A 217 -7.55 0.04 6.91
C ALA A 217 -6.98 0.31 8.29
N MET A 218 -5.88 -0.36 8.61
CA MET A 218 -5.16 -0.13 9.85
C MET A 218 -4.32 1.13 9.73
N TRP A 219 -4.81 2.21 10.34
CA TRP A 219 -4.04 3.44 10.45
C TRP A 219 -3.10 3.32 11.64
N TYR A 220 -1.81 3.45 11.39
CA TYR A 220 -0.79 3.58 12.42
C TYR A 220 0.01 4.86 12.16
N GLU A 221 0.55 5.43 13.23
CA GLU A 221 1.39 6.62 13.18
C GLU A 221 2.82 6.18 13.47
N ILE A 222 3.72 6.35 12.50
CA ILE A 222 5.16 6.21 12.75
C ILE A 222 5.69 7.57 13.18
N LYS A 223 6.13 7.66 14.43
CA LYS A 223 6.86 8.81 14.94
C LYS A 223 8.35 8.54 14.78
N VAL A 224 8.99 9.32 13.91
CA VAL A 224 10.44 9.36 13.82
C VAL A 224 10.94 10.35 14.87
N GLU A 225 11.73 9.86 15.83
CA GLU A 225 12.41 10.66 16.86
C GLU A 225 13.89 10.85 16.51
#